data_AF-A0A7V3JJP2-F1
#
_entry.id   AF-A0A7V3JJP2-F1
#
_cell.length_a   1.000
_cell.length_b   1.000
_cell.length_c   1.000
_cell.angle_alpha   90.00
_cell.angle_beta   90.00
_cell.angle_gamma   90.00
#
_symmetry.space_group_name_H-M   'P 1'
#
loop_
_entity.id
_entity.type
_entity.pdbx_description
1 polymer ?
#
loop_
_entity_poly.entity_id
_entity_poly.type
_entity_poly.pdbx_seq_one_letter_code
_entity_poly.pdbx_strand_id
1 'polypeptide(L)'
;MAIEDSVGANACAFARHVAPLCHSASLESSGFGECSWECNCASSTQQNREFPSELSSTLTTIQKRWLLRCAKAALVILILWAVRRTLSTAWNQLLEGGAAAEWHLQPGWLAASGVMYLVGLLPAGIYWHRILRELGQRVRLAEALRAYYIGHLGKYVPGKVTVVVLRVSLIWSARPDVAVAAGSVFLETFTWLACGGFLAAVYLAVAHRGQAVLMWGAIGMAVALGLPTVPWVFRRIVRLAGSRYLSAVGEEGLACLGPRTLLAGWACSCLAWLMLGLSYWAVLRGMGLEVDVFSQLPRYV
;
A
#
# COMPACT_ATOMS: atom_id res chain seq x y z
N MET A 1 24.64 12.69 -15.64
CA MET A 1 24.36 12.27 -17.03
C MET A 1 24.34 10.74 -17.23
N ALA A 2 24.44 9.92 -16.17
CA ALA A 2 24.34 8.46 -16.24
C ALA A 2 23.04 7.90 -15.60
N ILE A 3 22.07 8.76 -15.33
CA ILE A 3 20.82 8.43 -14.61
C ILE A 3 19.68 8.11 -15.61
N GLU A 4 19.68 8.71 -16.80
CA GLU A 4 18.62 8.50 -17.80
C GLU A 4 18.77 7.18 -18.58
N ASP A 5 19.99 6.73 -18.85
CA ASP A 5 20.23 5.52 -19.65
C ASP A 5 19.77 4.22 -18.95
N SER A 6 19.79 4.20 -17.60
CA SER A 6 19.38 3.02 -16.82
C SER A 6 17.86 2.86 -16.68
N VAL A 7 17.11 3.95 -16.86
CA VAL A 7 15.63 3.93 -16.85
C VAL A 7 15.11 3.42 -18.19
N GLY A 8 15.77 3.79 -19.30
CA GLY A 8 15.43 3.31 -20.65
C GLY A 8 15.64 1.81 -20.86
N ALA A 9 16.73 1.26 -20.30
CA ALA A 9 17.03 -0.18 -20.43
C ALA A 9 15.97 -1.09 -19.76
N ASN A 10 15.39 -0.65 -18.64
CA ASN A 10 14.34 -1.39 -17.93
C ASN A 10 12.96 -1.27 -18.61
N ALA A 11 12.69 -0.17 -19.33
CA ALA A 11 11.48 -0.02 -20.12
C ALA A 11 11.46 -0.93 -21.37
N CYS A 12 12.61 -1.13 -22.02
CA CYS A 12 12.74 -2.05 -23.16
C CYS A 12 12.61 -3.53 -22.77
N ALA A 13 13.01 -3.91 -21.55
CA ALA A 13 12.81 -5.26 -21.02
C ALA A 13 11.32 -5.54 -20.71
N PHE A 14 10.57 -4.52 -20.28
CA PHE A 14 9.13 -4.61 -20.03
C PHE A 14 8.31 -4.72 -21.33
N ALA A 15 8.69 -4.00 -22.39
CA ALA A 15 8.00 -4.05 -23.69
C ALA A 15 8.09 -5.44 -24.36
N ARG A 16 9.20 -6.17 -24.15
CA ARG A 16 9.39 -7.55 -24.64
C ARG A 16 8.49 -8.59 -23.96
N HIS A 17 7.85 -8.26 -22.84
CA HIS A 17 7.01 -9.20 -22.07
C HIS A 17 5.50 -9.05 -22.33
N VAL A 18 5.07 -8.11 -23.19
CA VAL A 18 3.65 -7.76 -23.39
C VAL A 18 3.15 -8.04 -24.82
N ALA A 19 4.00 -8.51 -25.74
CA ALA A 19 3.57 -8.90 -27.09
C ALA A 19 3.30 -10.41 -27.17
N PRO A 20 2.04 -10.87 -27.30
CA PRO A 20 1.76 -12.19 -27.80
C PRO A 20 1.69 -12.16 -29.33
N LEU A 21 2.06 -13.27 -29.97
CA LEU A 21 1.89 -13.60 -31.40
C LEU A 21 2.90 -12.97 -32.37
N CYS A 22 4.08 -13.61 -32.48
CA CYS A 22 4.72 -13.82 -33.78
C CYS A 22 5.48 -15.14 -33.72
N HIS A 23 4.98 -16.14 -34.45
CA HIS A 23 5.68 -17.39 -34.69
C HIS A 23 6.79 -17.13 -35.73
N SER A 24 8.00 -17.60 -35.43
CA SER A 24 9.22 -17.60 -36.26
C SER A 24 9.76 -16.24 -36.71
N ALA A 25 10.88 -15.83 -36.09
CA ALA A 25 11.82 -14.89 -36.66
C ALA A 25 13.18 -15.60 -36.81
N SER A 26 13.61 -15.82 -38.05
CA SER A 26 14.97 -16.27 -38.36
C SER A 26 15.89 -15.04 -38.43
N LEU A 27 17.01 -15.10 -37.71
CA LEU A 27 18.08 -14.10 -37.76
C LEU A 27 19.05 -14.47 -38.88
N GLU A 28 19.09 -13.71 -39.95
CA GLU A 28 20.26 -13.65 -40.84
C GLU A 28 21.02 -12.35 -40.58
N SER A 29 22.30 -12.50 -40.27
CA SER A 29 23.24 -11.41 -40.04
C SER A 29 23.87 -10.98 -41.36
N SER A 30 23.58 -9.78 -41.82
CA SER A 30 24.45 -9.04 -42.72
C SER A 30 24.61 -7.62 -42.19
N GLY A 31 25.86 -7.16 -42.20
CA GLY A 31 26.26 -5.88 -41.67
C GLY A 31 25.76 -4.69 -42.49
N PHE A 32 25.96 -3.52 -41.90
CA PHE A 32 25.72 -2.19 -42.43
C PHE A 32 24.25 -1.74 -42.54
N GLY A 33 23.95 -0.65 -41.82
CA GLY A 33 23.04 0.44 -42.23
C GLY A 33 21.57 0.10 -42.45
N GLU A 34 20.70 0.81 -41.73
CA GLU A 34 19.27 1.03 -42.05
C GLU A 34 18.32 -0.17 -41.79
N CYS A 35 17.62 -0.12 -40.65
CA CYS A 35 16.42 -0.92 -40.44
C CYS A 35 15.26 -0.36 -41.29
N SER A 36 15.12 -0.85 -42.52
CA SER A 36 13.91 -0.72 -43.33
C SER A 36 12.91 -1.82 -42.97
N TRP A 37 11.66 -1.43 -42.70
CA TRP A 37 10.53 -2.34 -42.46
C TRP A 37 9.61 -2.38 -43.69
N GLU A 38 9.86 -3.30 -44.62
CA GLU A 38 8.91 -3.59 -45.70
C GLU A 38 7.99 -4.75 -45.30
N CYS A 39 6.74 -4.42 -44.95
CA CYS A 39 5.67 -5.41 -44.81
C CYS A 39 5.11 -5.75 -46.18
N ASN A 40 5.43 -6.95 -46.66
CA ASN A 40 4.90 -7.50 -47.91
C ASN A 40 3.50 -8.09 -47.66
N CYS A 41 2.44 -7.34 -47.99
CA CYS A 41 1.06 -7.82 -47.95
C CYS A 41 0.67 -8.42 -49.30
N ALA A 42 0.80 -9.74 -49.41
CA ALA A 42 0.26 -10.50 -50.54
C ALA A 42 -1.27 -10.57 -50.48
N SER A 43 -1.88 -10.20 -51.60
CA SER A 43 -3.31 -10.23 -51.91
C SER A 43 -3.82 -11.65 -52.21
N SER A 44 -4.98 -12.03 -51.65
CA SER A 44 -5.89 -12.99 -52.29
C SER A 44 -7.32 -12.92 -51.73
N THR A 45 -8.24 -12.46 -52.59
CA THR A 45 -9.54 -13.07 -52.90
C THR A 45 -10.68 -13.08 -51.84
N GLN A 46 -11.50 -12.03 -51.92
CA GLN A 46 -12.97 -12.02 -52.11
C GLN A 46 -13.76 -13.33 -51.84
N GLN A 47 -14.80 -13.30 -50.99
CA GLN A 47 -16.22 -13.52 -51.36
C GLN A 47 -17.19 -13.72 -50.14
N ASN A 48 -18.22 -12.86 -50.09
CA ASN A 48 -19.57 -12.98 -49.49
C ASN A 48 -19.79 -13.55 -48.07
N ARG A 49 -20.18 -12.66 -47.14
CA ARG A 49 -21.39 -12.82 -46.31
C ARG A 49 -22.08 -11.47 -46.12
N GLU A 50 -23.34 -11.38 -46.55
CA GLU A 50 -24.27 -10.36 -46.06
C GLU A 50 -24.44 -10.51 -44.54
N PHE A 51 -24.45 -9.42 -43.78
CA PHE A 51 -25.36 -9.19 -42.64
C PHE A 51 -25.15 -7.78 -42.05
N PRO A 52 -26.16 -6.89 -42.09
CA PRO A 52 -26.11 -5.61 -41.39
C PRO A 52 -26.44 -5.81 -39.91
N SER A 53 -25.42 -5.88 -39.05
CA SER A 53 -25.60 -5.86 -37.58
C SER A 53 -24.53 -5.08 -36.81
N GLU A 54 -23.58 -4.44 -37.50
CA GLU A 54 -22.41 -3.79 -36.85
C GLU A 54 -22.64 -2.35 -36.37
N LEU A 55 -23.82 -1.73 -36.59
CA LEU A 55 -24.04 -0.35 -36.13
C LEU A 55 -24.47 -0.22 -34.66
N SER A 56 -24.89 -1.31 -34.00
CA SER A 56 -25.37 -1.26 -32.60
C SER A 56 -24.28 -1.55 -31.56
N SER A 57 -23.18 -2.20 -31.92
CA SER A 57 -22.11 -2.58 -30.99
C SER A 57 -21.10 -1.46 -30.72
N THR A 58 -20.91 -0.53 -31.67
CA THR A 58 -19.96 0.60 -31.59
C THR A 58 -20.43 1.71 -30.64
N LEU A 59 -21.73 1.88 -30.44
CA LEU A 59 -22.27 2.85 -29.48
C LEU A 59 -22.00 2.46 -28.01
N THR A 60 -21.77 1.17 -27.72
CA THR A 60 -21.62 0.69 -26.33
C THR A 60 -20.24 0.95 -25.73
N THR A 61 -19.17 1.05 -26.53
CA THR A 61 -17.80 1.27 -26.03
C THR A 61 -17.50 2.75 -25.77
N ILE A 62 -18.03 3.63 -26.61
CA ILE A 62 -17.93 5.09 -26.43
C ILE A 62 -18.76 5.52 -25.21
N GLN A 63 -20.00 5.06 -25.10
CA GLN A 63 -20.85 5.34 -23.94
C GLN A 63 -20.23 4.85 -22.62
N LYS A 64 -19.64 3.65 -22.58
CA LYS A 64 -18.93 3.15 -21.38
C LYS A 64 -17.72 4.01 -20.99
N ARG A 65 -16.95 4.51 -21.97
CA ARG A 65 -15.81 5.40 -21.71
C ARG A 65 -16.27 6.76 -21.18
N TRP A 66 -17.34 7.33 -21.74
CA TRP A 66 -17.94 8.57 -21.24
C TRP A 66 -18.58 8.39 -19.86
N LEU A 67 -19.28 7.28 -19.61
CA LEU A 67 -19.84 6.96 -18.30
C LEU A 67 -18.75 6.83 -17.24
N LEU A 68 -17.63 6.17 -17.55
CA LEU A 68 -16.47 6.07 -16.65
C LEU A 68 -15.80 7.44 -16.41
N ARG A 69 -15.72 8.29 -17.43
CA ARG A 69 -15.21 9.67 -17.27
C ARG A 69 -16.15 10.52 -16.42
N CYS A 70 -17.46 10.46 -16.65
CA CYS A 70 -18.47 11.14 -15.85
C CYS A 70 -18.49 10.63 -14.41
N ALA A 71 -18.37 9.31 -14.19
CA ALA A 71 -18.27 8.73 -12.85
C ALA A 71 -17.00 9.19 -12.12
N LYS A 72 -15.85 9.21 -12.80
CA LYS A 72 -14.60 9.76 -12.23
C LYS A 72 -14.73 11.26 -11.93
N ALA A 73 -15.32 12.04 -12.83
CA ALA A 73 -15.55 13.47 -12.64
C ALA A 73 -16.51 13.73 -11.47
N ALA A 74 -17.62 12.99 -11.40
CA ALA A 74 -18.56 13.04 -10.29
C ALA A 74 -17.90 12.67 -8.96
N LEU A 75 -17.04 11.65 -8.94
CA LEU A 75 -16.25 11.30 -7.76
C LEU A 75 -15.31 12.44 -7.34
N VAL A 76 -14.59 13.05 -8.29
CA VAL A 76 -13.70 14.19 -8.02
C VAL A 76 -14.50 15.38 -7.48
N ILE A 77 -15.63 15.72 -8.11
CA ILE A 77 -16.52 16.80 -7.66
C ILE A 77 -17.05 16.52 -6.26
N LEU A 78 -17.46 15.28 -5.98
CA LEU A 78 -17.92 14.85 -4.66
C LEU A 78 -16.82 14.99 -3.60
N ILE A 79 -15.59 14.56 -3.91
CA ILE A 79 -14.43 14.70 -3.01
C ILE A 79 -14.15 16.19 -2.76
N LEU A 80 -14.09 17.02 -3.81
CA LEU A 80 -13.84 18.45 -3.68
C LEU A 80 -14.94 19.15 -2.88
N TRP A 81 -16.21 18.78 -3.11
CA TRP A 81 -17.34 19.29 -2.35
C TRP A 81 -17.27 18.88 -0.87
N ALA A 82 -16.95 17.61 -0.58
CA ALA A 82 -16.81 17.12 0.79
C ALA A 82 -15.65 17.82 1.51
N VAL A 83 -14.49 17.92 0.86
CA VAL A 83 -13.32 18.63 1.38
C VAL A 83 -13.65 20.10 1.65
N ARG A 84 -14.26 20.79 0.68
CA ARG A 84 -14.71 22.19 0.85
C ARG A 84 -15.68 22.34 2.00
N ARG A 85 -16.66 21.44 2.11
CA ARG A 85 -17.66 21.45 3.19
C ARG A 85 -16.96 21.31 4.54
N THR A 86 -16.11 20.28 4.72
CA THR A 86 -15.38 20.05 5.97
C THR A 86 -14.48 21.23 6.33
N LEU A 87 -13.74 21.78 5.36
CA LEU A 87 -12.90 22.96 5.56
C LEU A 87 -13.74 24.17 5.98
N SER A 88 -14.86 24.45 5.30
CA SER A 88 -15.73 25.58 5.64
C SER A 88 -16.37 25.43 7.02
N THR A 89 -16.81 24.23 7.38
CA THR A 89 -17.40 23.97 8.69
C THR A 89 -16.36 24.12 9.79
N ALA A 90 -15.15 23.57 9.60
CA ALA A 90 -14.06 23.73 10.56
C ALA A 90 -13.61 25.19 10.69
N TRP A 91 -13.51 25.92 9.57
CA TRP A 91 -13.10 27.32 9.55
C TRP A 91 -14.12 28.23 10.24
N ASN A 92 -15.42 28.01 9.99
CA ASN A 92 -16.47 28.77 10.66
C ASN A 92 -16.53 28.44 12.16
N GLN A 93 -16.34 27.16 12.56
CA GLN A 93 -16.24 26.78 13.97
C GLN A 93 -15.04 27.43 14.68
N LEU A 94 -13.91 27.60 13.98
CA LEU A 94 -12.73 28.28 14.50
C LEU A 94 -12.93 29.79 14.67
N LEU A 95 -13.65 30.43 13.74
CA LEU A 95 -13.96 31.86 13.77
C LEU A 95 -15.07 32.21 14.78
N GLU A 96 -16.13 31.41 14.85
CA GLU A 96 -17.27 31.63 15.75
C GLU A 96 -16.95 31.23 17.20
N GLY A 97 -16.09 30.22 17.40
CA GLY A 97 -15.72 29.70 18.72
C GLY A 97 -14.70 30.54 19.50
N GLY A 98 -14.27 31.71 19.01
CA GLY A 98 -13.26 32.54 19.68
C GLY A 98 -11.87 31.89 19.77
N ALA A 99 -11.66 30.74 19.12
CA ALA A 99 -10.44 29.94 19.21
C ALA A 99 -9.22 30.62 18.57
N ALA A 100 -9.40 31.71 17.81
CA ALA A 100 -8.29 32.53 17.34
C ALA A 100 -7.53 33.25 18.48
N ALA A 101 -8.07 33.31 19.70
CA ALA A 101 -7.51 34.14 20.77
C ALA A 101 -6.37 33.50 21.58
N GLU A 102 -6.32 32.18 21.82
CA GLU A 102 -5.26 31.60 22.68
C GLU A 102 -4.88 30.16 22.30
N TRP A 103 -4.32 29.93 21.11
CA TRP A 103 -3.61 28.67 20.83
C TRP A 103 -2.31 28.63 21.64
N HIS A 104 -2.38 28.14 22.88
CA HIS A 104 -1.19 27.86 23.70
C HIS A 104 -0.50 26.59 23.20
N LEU A 105 0.20 26.71 22.07
CA LEU A 105 1.04 25.63 21.55
C LEU A 105 2.22 25.42 22.49
N GLN A 106 2.29 24.23 23.08
CA GLN A 106 3.43 23.84 23.92
C GLN A 106 4.43 23.07 23.05
N PRO A 107 5.52 23.72 22.57
CA PRO A 107 6.45 23.10 21.62
C PRO A 107 7.14 21.85 22.17
N GLY A 108 7.32 21.76 23.49
CA GLY A 108 7.88 20.58 24.15
C GLY A 108 7.06 19.32 23.93
N TRP A 109 5.73 19.41 24.06
CA TRP A 109 4.83 18.29 23.80
C TRP A 109 4.73 17.93 22.32
N LEU A 110 4.78 18.94 21.43
CA LEU A 110 4.81 18.71 19.99
C LEU A 110 6.10 18.02 19.56
N ALA A 111 7.26 18.45 20.08
CA ALA A 111 8.54 17.79 19.82
C ALA A 111 8.54 16.35 20.37
N ALA A 112 8.07 16.16 21.59
CA ALA A 112 7.91 14.83 22.19
C ALA A 112 6.99 13.94 21.34
N SER A 113 5.88 14.48 20.81
CA SER A 113 4.98 13.74 19.93
C SER A 113 5.65 13.29 18.63
N GLY A 114 6.51 14.13 18.04
CA GLY A 114 7.28 13.79 16.85
C GLY A 114 8.30 12.69 17.13
N VAL A 115 9.01 12.76 18.26
CA VAL A 115 9.95 11.72 18.69
C VAL A 115 9.22 10.40 18.96
N MET A 116 8.10 10.43 19.70
CA MET A 116 7.28 9.25 19.96
C MET A 116 6.72 8.64 18.67
N TYR A 117 6.33 9.46 17.69
CA TYR A 117 5.90 8.98 16.39
C TYR A 117 7.04 8.24 15.67
N LEU A 118 8.23 8.84 15.61
CA LEU A 118 9.39 8.21 14.98
C LEU A 118 9.80 6.92 15.70
N VAL A 119 9.88 6.93 17.03
CA VAL A 119 10.18 5.74 17.83
C VAL A 119 9.08 4.68 17.69
N GLY A 120 7.82 5.08 17.63
CA GLY A 120 6.68 4.19 17.43
C GLY A 120 6.70 3.45 16.09
N LEU A 121 7.39 3.98 15.08
CA LEU A 121 7.62 3.29 13.80
C LEU A 121 8.74 2.25 13.86
N LEU A 122 9.64 2.30 14.86
CA LEU A 122 10.78 1.37 14.95
C LEU A 122 10.36 -0.10 15.06
N PRO A 123 9.41 -0.51 15.94
CA PRO A 123 9.01 -1.91 16.04
C PRO A 123 8.51 -2.47 14.71
N ALA A 124 7.77 -1.66 13.95
CA ALA A 124 7.25 -2.02 12.64
C ALA A 124 8.36 -2.18 11.59
N GLY A 125 9.31 -1.25 11.57
CA GLY A 125 10.50 -1.34 10.70
C GLY A 125 11.39 -2.55 11.04
N ILE A 126 11.56 -2.87 12.33
CA ILE A 126 12.30 -4.05 12.79
C ILE A 126 11.58 -5.33 12.36
N TYR A 127 10.25 -5.38 12.50
CA TYR A 127 9.45 -6.51 12.03
C TYR A 127 9.59 -6.71 10.53
N TRP A 128 9.49 -5.64 9.73
CA TRP A 128 9.69 -5.72 8.29
C TRP A 128 11.09 -6.23 7.91
N HIS A 129 12.12 -5.75 8.60
CA HIS A 129 13.48 -6.28 8.44
C HIS A 129 13.59 -7.78 8.74
N ARG A 130 12.91 -8.27 9.79
CA ARG A 130 12.85 -9.71 10.11
C ARG A 130 12.18 -10.50 9.00
N ILE A 131 11.04 -10.06 8.48
CA ILE A 131 10.37 -10.70 7.34
C ILE A 131 11.33 -10.84 6.16
N LEU A 132 12.03 -9.78 5.79
CA LEU A 132 12.98 -9.80 4.68
C LEU A 132 14.08 -10.85 4.90
N ARG A 133 14.64 -10.94 6.12
CA ARG A 133 15.67 -11.93 6.45
C ARG A 133 15.16 -13.36 6.43
N GLU A 134 13.95 -13.60 6.93
CA GLU A 134 13.32 -14.93 6.91
C GLU A 134 12.97 -15.38 5.49
N LEU A 135 12.65 -14.44 4.61
CA LEU A 135 12.47 -14.66 3.16
C LEU A 135 13.81 -14.79 2.41
N GLY A 136 14.93 -14.99 3.11
CA GLY A 136 16.26 -15.22 2.53
C GLY A 136 17.00 -13.97 2.06
N GLN A 137 16.45 -12.77 2.26
CA GLN A 137 17.09 -11.53 1.82
C GLN A 137 18.18 -11.07 2.81
N ARG A 138 19.37 -10.77 2.30
CA ARG A 138 20.51 -10.29 3.10
C ARG A 138 20.51 -8.77 3.23
N VAL A 139 19.46 -8.20 3.82
CA VAL A 139 19.35 -6.75 4.03
C VAL A 139 19.96 -6.36 5.37
N ARG A 140 20.65 -5.21 5.46
CA ARG A 140 21.17 -4.66 6.73
C ARG A 140 20.04 -3.92 7.47
N LEU A 141 20.04 -3.95 8.81
CA LEU A 141 18.98 -3.31 9.61
C LEU A 141 18.85 -1.80 9.32
N ALA A 142 19.96 -1.07 9.29
CA ALA A 142 19.95 0.37 9.03
C ALA A 142 19.37 0.71 7.64
N GLU A 143 19.64 -0.12 6.65
CA GLU A 143 19.10 0.05 5.30
C GLU A 143 17.60 -0.23 5.24
N ALA A 144 17.14 -1.29 5.91
CA ALA A 144 15.72 -1.59 6.04
C ALA A 144 14.98 -0.47 6.79
N LEU A 145 15.51 0.04 7.89
CA LEU A 145 14.90 1.15 8.61
C LEU A 145 14.85 2.42 7.76
N ARG A 146 15.95 2.78 7.09
CA ARG A 146 16.00 3.94 6.17
C ARG A 146 14.94 3.81 5.07
N ALA A 147 14.86 2.65 4.42
CA ALA A 147 13.85 2.36 3.41
C ALA A 147 12.42 2.40 4.00
N TYR A 148 12.23 1.95 5.24
CA TYR A 148 10.94 1.97 5.93
C TYR A 148 10.44 3.40 6.20
N TYR A 149 11.29 4.25 6.78
CA TYR A 149 10.94 5.65 7.08
C TYR A 149 10.73 6.48 5.81
N ILE A 150 11.62 6.38 4.82
CA ILE A 150 11.45 7.09 3.56
C ILE A 150 10.24 6.54 2.80
N GLY A 151 10.01 5.23 2.84
CA GLY A 151 8.84 4.59 2.24
C GLY A 151 7.52 5.09 2.82
N HIS A 152 7.48 5.43 4.12
CA HIS A 152 6.32 6.07 4.74
C HIS A 152 5.99 7.45 4.16
N LEU A 153 6.95 8.14 3.55
CA LEU A 153 6.68 9.38 2.82
C LEU A 153 5.99 9.13 1.47
N GLY A 154 6.14 7.94 0.90
CA GLY A 154 5.51 7.54 -0.35
C GLY A 154 3.98 7.58 -0.31
N LYS A 155 3.37 7.60 0.88
CA LYS A 155 1.91 7.76 1.04
C LYS A 155 1.41 9.17 0.73
N TYR A 156 2.31 10.16 0.73
CA TYR A 156 1.98 11.56 0.43
C TYR A 156 2.16 11.91 -1.04
N VAL A 157 2.75 11.00 -1.84
CA VAL A 157 2.89 11.18 -3.29
C VAL A 157 1.73 10.48 -3.99
N PRO A 158 0.97 11.14 -4.88
CA PRO A 158 -0.16 10.55 -5.57
C PRO A 158 0.30 9.42 -6.51
N GLY A 159 0.22 8.19 -6.01
CA GLY A 159 0.50 6.95 -6.73
C GLY A 159 0.32 5.77 -5.78
N LYS A 160 -0.66 4.89 -6.02
CA LYS A 160 -1.02 3.79 -5.11
C LYS A 160 0.13 2.79 -4.83
N VAL A 161 1.22 2.87 -5.59
CA VAL A 161 2.35 1.92 -5.56
C VAL A 161 3.64 2.58 -5.05
N THR A 162 3.64 3.89 -4.82
CA THR A 162 4.85 4.67 -4.55
C THR A 162 5.57 4.20 -3.28
N VAL A 163 4.82 3.81 -2.24
CA VAL A 163 5.37 3.25 -0.99
C VAL A 163 6.16 1.97 -1.26
N VAL A 164 5.62 1.07 -2.08
CA VAL A 164 6.26 -0.21 -2.41
C VAL A 164 7.50 0.04 -3.26
N VAL A 165 7.38 0.89 -4.29
CA VAL A 165 8.51 1.24 -5.18
C VAL A 165 9.66 1.87 -4.40
N LEU A 166 9.38 2.82 -3.50
CA LEU A 166 10.40 3.46 -2.66
C LEU A 166 11.10 2.45 -1.74
N ARG A 167 10.35 1.54 -1.11
CA ARG A 167 10.95 0.52 -0.23
C ARG A 167 11.82 -0.46 -1.00
N VAL A 168 11.41 -0.85 -2.21
CA VAL A 168 12.19 -1.74 -3.08
C VAL A 168 13.45 -1.05 -3.60
N SER A 169 13.34 0.19 -4.07
CA SER A 169 14.46 0.91 -4.70
C SER A 169 15.54 1.36 -3.73
N LEU A 170 15.19 1.53 -2.44
CA LEU A 170 16.11 1.95 -1.40
C LEU A 170 16.88 0.80 -0.74
N ILE A 171 16.55 -0.45 -1.05
CA ILE A 171 17.34 -1.63 -0.67
C ILE A 171 18.32 -1.94 -1.81
N TRP A 172 19.54 -1.45 -1.66
CA TRP A 172 20.65 -1.55 -2.61
C TRP A 172 21.55 -2.76 -2.37
N SER A 173 21.75 -3.17 -1.11
CA SER A 173 22.80 -4.14 -0.75
C SER A 173 22.56 -5.57 -1.21
N ALA A 174 21.33 -5.91 -1.62
CA ALA A 174 20.94 -7.27 -1.97
C ALA A 174 20.29 -7.44 -3.34
N ARG A 175 20.03 -6.36 -4.12
CA ARG A 175 19.11 -6.37 -5.28
C ARG A 175 17.90 -7.28 -5.01
N PRO A 176 17.13 -6.99 -3.95
CA PRO A 176 16.11 -7.92 -3.49
C PRO A 176 15.14 -8.20 -4.62
N ASP A 177 14.71 -9.46 -4.71
CA ASP A 177 13.70 -9.80 -5.69
C ASP A 177 12.46 -8.94 -5.42
N VAL A 178 12.05 -8.19 -6.45
CA VAL A 178 10.97 -7.21 -6.38
C VAL A 178 9.68 -7.85 -5.88
N ALA A 179 9.43 -9.11 -6.24
CA ALA A 179 8.27 -9.86 -5.77
C ALA A 179 8.32 -10.09 -4.25
N VAL A 180 9.49 -10.46 -3.72
CA VAL A 180 9.72 -10.72 -2.29
C VAL A 180 9.57 -9.45 -1.48
N ALA A 181 10.22 -8.38 -1.93
CA ALA A 181 10.14 -7.09 -1.27
C ALA A 181 8.70 -6.55 -1.30
N ALA A 182 7.98 -6.60 -2.44
CA ALA A 182 6.58 -6.21 -2.50
C ALA A 182 5.68 -7.07 -1.59
N GLY A 183 5.83 -8.40 -1.64
CA GLY A 183 5.07 -9.32 -0.79
C GLY A 183 5.30 -9.08 0.70
N SER A 184 6.52 -8.77 1.11
CA SER A 184 6.85 -8.42 2.50
C SER A 184 6.16 -7.13 2.97
N VAL A 185 6.02 -6.14 2.09
CA VAL A 185 5.32 -4.88 2.39
C VAL A 185 3.82 -5.13 2.54
N PHE A 186 3.23 -5.98 1.68
CA PHE A 186 1.83 -6.39 1.84
C PHE A 186 1.61 -7.18 3.14
N LEU A 187 2.51 -8.12 3.46
CA LEU A 187 2.44 -8.90 4.70
C LEU A 187 2.50 -7.98 5.93
N GLU A 188 3.41 -7.01 5.93
CA GLU A 188 3.50 -6.00 7.00
C GLU A 188 2.22 -5.16 7.09
N THR A 189 1.70 -4.69 5.95
CA THR A 189 0.48 -3.89 5.89
C THR A 189 -0.73 -4.68 6.42
N PHE A 190 -0.90 -5.93 6.00
CA PHE A 190 -1.98 -6.79 6.51
C PHE A 190 -1.84 -7.04 8.01
N THR A 191 -0.62 -7.28 8.50
CA THR A 191 -0.36 -7.45 9.95
C THR A 191 -0.76 -6.19 10.72
N TRP A 192 -0.35 -5.02 10.22
CA TRP A 192 -0.67 -3.73 10.82
C TRP A 192 -2.17 -3.47 10.91
N LEU A 193 -2.90 -3.72 9.81
CA LEU A 193 -4.34 -3.53 9.73
C LEU A 193 -5.12 -4.55 10.57
N ALA A 194 -4.68 -5.82 10.59
CA ALA A 194 -5.27 -6.86 11.42
C ALA A 194 -5.15 -6.52 12.91
N CYS A 195 -3.97 -6.07 13.34
CA CYS A 195 -3.73 -5.63 14.71
C CYS A 195 -4.58 -4.39 15.06
N GLY A 196 -4.71 -3.43 14.14
CA GLY A 196 -5.56 -2.26 14.32
C GLY A 196 -7.03 -2.64 14.49
N GLY A 197 -7.54 -3.54 13.64
CA GLY A 197 -8.90 -4.08 13.76
C GLY A 197 -9.13 -4.83 15.06
N PHE A 198 -8.14 -5.62 15.49
CA PHE A 198 -8.19 -6.34 16.76
C PHE A 198 -8.22 -5.39 17.96
N LEU A 199 -7.32 -4.40 18.01
CA LEU A 199 -7.30 -3.40 19.08
C LEU A 199 -8.59 -2.58 19.11
N ALA A 200 -9.14 -2.23 17.94
CA ALA A 200 -10.44 -1.57 17.82
C ALA A 200 -11.58 -2.45 18.35
N ALA A 201 -11.59 -3.74 18.05
CA ALA A 201 -12.58 -4.67 18.57
C ALA A 201 -12.51 -4.80 20.10
N VAL A 202 -11.30 -4.90 20.66
CA VAL A 202 -11.08 -4.92 22.12
C VAL A 202 -11.58 -3.63 22.76
N TYR A 203 -11.24 -2.48 22.18
CA TYR A 203 -11.72 -1.18 22.65
C TYR A 203 -13.25 -1.07 22.62
N LEU A 204 -13.90 -1.46 21.51
CA LEU A 204 -15.36 -1.43 21.37
C LEU A 204 -16.06 -2.39 22.34
N ALA A 205 -15.52 -3.59 22.54
CA ALA A 205 -16.05 -4.58 23.48
C ALA A 205 -16.00 -4.10 24.95
N VAL A 206 -15.02 -3.25 25.27
CA VAL A 206 -14.80 -2.71 26.61
C VAL A 206 -15.56 -1.40 26.82
N ALA A 207 -15.44 -0.45 25.90
CA ALA A 207 -15.95 0.92 26.07
C ALA A 207 -17.36 1.13 25.49
N HIS A 208 -17.78 0.35 24.49
CA HIS A 208 -19.01 0.61 23.72
C HIS A 208 -19.80 -0.67 23.40
N ARG A 209 -20.17 -1.43 24.43
CA ARG A 209 -20.90 -2.71 24.30
C ARG A 209 -22.23 -2.63 23.54
N GLY A 210 -22.85 -1.44 23.47
CA GLY A 210 -24.10 -1.22 22.72
C GLY A 210 -23.94 -1.17 21.20
N GLN A 211 -22.71 -1.07 20.67
CA GLN A 211 -22.44 -0.89 19.24
C GLN A 211 -22.00 -2.20 18.57
N ALA A 212 -22.85 -3.23 18.66
CA ALA A 212 -22.54 -4.57 18.16
C ALA A 212 -22.10 -4.59 16.69
N VAL A 213 -22.71 -3.76 15.83
CA VAL A 213 -22.36 -3.69 14.39
C VAL A 213 -20.91 -3.24 14.19
N LEU A 214 -20.45 -2.23 14.93
CA LEU A 214 -19.08 -1.74 14.83
C LEU A 214 -18.07 -2.75 15.40
N MET A 215 -18.44 -3.41 16.50
CA MET A 215 -17.62 -4.47 17.09
C MET A 215 -17.46 -5.65 16.11
N TRP A 216 -18.56 -6.15 15.54
CA TRP A 216 -18.50 -7.22 14.53
C TRP A 216 -17.78 -6.79 13.26
N GLY A 217 -17.93 -5.52 12.84
CA GLY A 217 -17.16 -4.96 11.73
C GLY A 217 -15.66 -4.94 12.01
N ALA A 218 -15.24 -4.55 13.21
CA ALA A 218 -13.83 -4.55 13.64
C ALA A 218 -13.26 -5.98 13.72
N ILE A 219 -14.02 -6.93 14.29
CA ILE A 219 -13.65 -8.35 14.31
C ILE A 219 -13.54 -8.89 12.88
N GLY A 220 -14.52 -8.61 12.03
CA GLY A 220 -14.53 -9.02 10.63
C GLY A 220 -13.30 -8.50 9.88
N MET A 221 -12.93 -7.23 10.09
CA MET A 221 -11.72 -6.64 9.52
C MET A 221 -10.44 -7.31 10.04
N ALA A 222 -10.35 -7.52 11.35
CA ALA A 222 -9.20 -8.16 11.99
C ALA A 222 -8.98 -9.58 11.45
N VAL A 223 -10.06 -10.35 11.29
CA VAL A 223 -10.02 -11.70 10.74
C VAL A 223 -9.72 -11.68 9.25
N ALA A 224 -10.43 -10.86 8.46
CA ALA A 224 -10.26 -10.81 7.00
C ALA A 224 -8.85 -10.39 6.59
N LEU A 225 -8.26 -9.41 7.29
CA LEU A 225 -6.89 -8.93 7.02
C LEU A 225 -5.82 -9.72 7.78
N GLY A 226 -6.18 -10.39 8.88
CA GLY A 226 -5.27 -11.27 9.62
C GLY A 226 -5.07 -12.61 8.94
N LEU A 227 -6.09 -13.14 8.25
CA LEU A 227 -6.03 -14.46 7.63
C LEU A 227 -4.86 -14.62 6.64
N PRO A 228 -4.57 -13.65 5.72
CA PRO A 228 -3.41 -13.71 4.84
C PRO A 228 -2.05 -13.68 5.57
N THR A 229 -2.00 -13.19 6.80
CA THR A 229 -0.75 -13.13 7.59
C THR A 229 -0.40 -14.48 8.21
N VAL A 230 -1.37 -15.39 8.31
CA VAL A 230 -1.16 -16.68 8.93
C VAL A 230 -0.31 -17.57 8.00
N PRO A 231 0.78 -18.17 8.47
CA PRO A 231 1.73 -18.88 7.62
C PRO A 231 1.11 -19.93 6.70
N TRP A 232 0.12 -20.70 7.18
CA TRP A 232 -0.54 -21.73 6.36
C TRP A 232 -1.37 -21.15 5.22
N VAL A 233 -2.04 -20.02 5.46
CA VAL A 233 -2.83 -19.32 4.43
C VAL A 233 -1.90 -18.62 3.46
N PHE A 234 -0.87 -17.93 3.98
CA PHE A 234 0.11 -17.23 3.16
C PHE A 234 0.77 -18.18 2.16
N ARG A 235 1.21 -19.36 2.60
CA ARG A 235 1.77 -20.40 1.72
C ARG A 235 0.77 -20.83 0.65
N ARG A 236 -0.52 -20.96 1.00
CA ARG A 236 -1.57 -21.33 0.04
C ARG A 236 -1.82 -20.22 -0.97
N ILE A 237 -1.87 -18.96 -0.55
CA ILE A 237 -2.02 -17.80 -1.42
C ILE A 237 -0.83 -17.71 -2.39
N VAL A 238 0.40 -17.86 -1.89
CA VAL A 238 1.61 -17.82 -2.72
C VAL A 238 1.62 -18.91 -3.78
N ARG A 239 1.24 -20.15 -3.43
CA ARG A 239 1.12 -21.24 -4.41
C ARG A 239 0.08 -20.96 -5.49
N LEU A 240 -1.02 -20.29 -5.13
CA LEU A 240 -2.07 -19.88 -6.07
C LEU A 240 -1.67 -18.67 -6.92
N ALA A 241 -0.86 -17.75 -6.37
CA ALA A 241 -0.42 -16.53 -7.04
C ALA A 241 0.67 -16.76 -8.11
N GLY A 242 1.18 -18.00 -8.22
CA GLY A 242 2.03 -18.45 -9.33
C GLY A 242 3.51 -18.64 -8.98
N SER A 243 4.25 -19.19 -9.95
CA SER A 243 5.63 -19.66 -9.76
C SER A 243 6.63 -18.56 -9.46
N ARG A 244 6.39 -17.29 -9.83
CA ARG A 244 7.39 -16.22 -9.76
C ARG A 244 7.77 -15.81 -8.33
N TYR A 245 6.80 -15.65 -7.43
CA TYR A 245 7.11 -15.37 -6.02
C TYR A 245 7.72 -16.60 -5.35
N LEU A 246 7.20 -17.80 -5.68
CA LEU A 246 7.72 -19.06 -5.16
C LEU A 246 9.16 -19.33 -5.61
N SER A 247 9.50 -19.03 -6.87
CA SER A 247 10.88 -19.15 -7.40
C SER A 247 11.83 -18.13 -6.79
N ALA A 248 11.31 -16.97 -6.36
CA ALA A 248 12.10 -15.91 -5.76
C ALA A 248 12.41 -16.15 -4.27
N VAL A 249 11.46 -16.70 -3.51
CA VAL A 249 11.63 -17.01 -2.08
C VAL A 249 12.22 -18.41 -1.84
N GLY A 250 11.83 -19.38 -2.67
CA GLY A 250 12.06 -20.80 -2.42
C GLY A 250 11.12 -21.38 -1.35
N GLU A 251 10.85 -22.69 -1.42
CA GLU A 251 10.04 -23.41 -0.42
C GLU A 251 10.64 -23.29 0.99
N GLU A 252 11.97 -23.24 1.12
CA GLU A 252 12.67 -23.11 2.39
C GLU A 252 12.43 -21.74 3.07
N GLY A 253 12.45 -20.64 2.31
CA GLY A 253 12.17 -19.30 2.85
C GLY A 253 10.71 -19.16 3.31
N LEU A 254 9.77 -19.79 2.60
CA LEU A 254 8.36 -19.88 3.02
C LEU A 254 8.18 -20.78 4.26
N ALA A 255 9.02 -21.81 4.44
CA ALA A 255 9.01 -22.66 5.61
C ALA A 255 9.46 -21.91 6.87
N CYS A 256 10.40 -20.96 6.74
CA CYS A 256 10.89 -20.10 7.81
C CYS A 256 9.84 -19.13 8.36
N LEU A 257 8.88 -18.69 7.52
CA LEU A 257 7.72 -17.93 7.98
C LEU A 257 6.85 -18.84 8.86
N GLY A 258 7.00 -18.69 10.16
CA GLY A 258 6.36 -19.53 11.17
C GLY A 258 5.44 -18.74 12.11
N PRO A 259 4.79 -19.42 13.07
CA PRO A 259 3.94 -18.76 14.06
C PRO A 259 4.72 -17.78 14.95
N ARG A 260 6.04 -17.98 15.11
CA ARG A 260 6.92 -17.03 15.82
C ARG A 260 6.99 -15.68 15.13
N THR A 261 7.11 -15.67 13.80
CA THR A 261 7.11 -14.46 12.98
C THR A 261 5.78 -13.73 13.07
N LEU A 262 4.68 -14.48 13.01
CA LEU A 262 3.33 -13.93 13.19
C LEU A 262 3.17 -13.25 14.56
N LEU A 263 3.53 -13.95 15.65
CA LEU A 263 3.43 -13.43 17.00
C LEU A 263 4.33 -12.20 17.20
N ALA A 264 5.55 -12.24 16.66
CA ALA A 264 6.45 -11.09 16.68
C ALA A 264 5.87 -9.90 15.91
N GLY A 265 5.24 -10.14 14.75
CA GLY A 265 4.53 -9.13 13.97
C GLY A 265 3.40 -8.49 14.74
N TRP A 266 2.54 -9.30 15.35
CA TRP A 266 1.44 -8.82 16.18
C TRP A 266 1.94 -8.02 17.39
N ALA A 267 2.94 -8.52 18.11
CA ALA A 267 3.53 -7.81 19.23
C ALA A 267 4.14 -6.46 18.81
N CYS A 268 4.91 -6.43 17.71
CA CYS A 268 5.52 -5.21 17.19
C CYS A 268 4.46 -4.21 16.71
N SER A 269 3.43 -4.68 15.99
CA SER A 269 2.34 -3.83 15.50
C SER A 269 1.48 -3.29 16.64
N CYS A 270 1.14 -4.09 17.64
CA CYS A 270 0.41 -3.61 18.82
C CYS A 270 1.23 -2.57 19.60
N LEU A 271 2.53 -2.82 19.82
CA LEU A 271 3.41 -1.84 20.46
C LEU A 271 3.50 -0.54 19.66
N ALA A 272 3.59 -0.63 18.33
CA ALA A 272 3.61 0.53 17.46
C ALA A 272 2.29 1.32 17.52
N TRP A 273 1.14 0.64 17.53
CA TRP A 273 -0.16 1.27 17.74
C TRP A 273 -0.25 2.02 19.07
N LEU A 274 0.25 1.43 20.16
CA LEU A 274 0.28 2.08 21.47
C LEU A 274 1.18 3.33 21.47
N MET A 275 2.37 3.24 20.89
CA MET A 275 3.28 4.39 20.77
C MET A 275 2.70 5.51 19.90
N LEU A 276 2.02 5.17 18.81
CA LEU A 276 1.34 6.14 17.96
C LEU A 276 0.14 6.77 18.67
N GLY A 277 -0.60 6.00 19.47
CA GLY A 277 -1.63 6.53 20.36
C GLY A 277 -1.07 7.51 21.38
N LEU A 278 0.08 7.21 21.98
CA LEU A 278 0.77 8.10 22.91
C LEU A 278 1.28 9.37 22.23
N SER A 279 1.81 9.25 21.01
CA SER A 279 2.18 10.40 20.18
C SER A 279 0.96 11.29 19.90
N TYR A 280 -0.18 10.70 19.53
CA TYR A 280 -1.42 11.46 19.32
C TYR A 280 -1.88 12.16 20.61
N TRP A 281 -1.84 11.47 21.76
CA TRP A 281 -2.14 12.08 23.06
C TRP A 281 -1.21 13.26 23.38
N ALA A 282 0.09 13.14 23.08
CA ALA A 282 1.04 14.23 23.26
C ALA A 282 0.72 15.44 22.36
N VAL A 283 0.19 15.23 21.13
CA VAL A 283 -0.30 16.32 20.28
C VAL A 283 -1.50 17.02 20.93
N LEU A 284 -2.46 16.28 21.49
CA LEU A 284 -3.61 16.87 22.19
C LEU A 284 -3.15 17.75 23.36
N ARG A 285 -2.23 17.26 24.19
CA ARG A 285 -1.60 18.04 25.27
C ARG A 285 -0.84 19.26 24.74
N GLY A 286 -0.13 19.10 23.61
CA GLY A 286 0.60 20.19 22.96
C GLY A 286 -0.30 21.29 22.41
N MET A 287 -1.56 20.99 22.08
CA MET A 287 -2.57 21.97 21.70
C MET A 287 -3.30 22.60 22.90
N GLY A 288 -2.91 22.24 24.13
CA GLY A 288 -3.55 22.74 25.35
C GLY A 288 -4.84 22.00 25.74
N LEU A 289 -5.14 20.87 25.12
CA LEU A 289 -6.30 20.05 25.49
C LEU A 289 -5.94 19.18 26.70
N GLU A 290 -6.59 19.44 27.83
CA GLU A 290 -6.52 18.56 29.01
C GLU A 290 -7.40 17.33 28.80
N VAL A 291 -6.86 16.35 28.07
CA VAL A 291 -7.50 15.04 27.94
C VAL A 291 -7.03 14.17 29.09
N ASP A 292 -7.86 14.11 30.14
CA ASP A 292 -7.65 13.21 31.25
C ASP A 292 -8.00 11.77 30.84
N VAL A 293 -7.00 11.06 30.33
CA VAL A 293 -7.13 9.70 29.79
C VAL A 293 -7.78 8.76 30.80
N PHE A 294 -7.49 8.96 32.09
CA PHE A 294 -7.99 8.12 33.17
C PHE A 294 -9.44 8.43 33.56
N SER A 295 -9.95 9.62 33.23
CA SER A 295 -11.37 9.93 33.43
C SER A 295 -12.27 9.41 32.31
N GLN A 296 -11.72 9.29 31.10
CA GLN A 296 -12.42 8.74 29.93
C GLN A 296 -12.24 7.23 29.74
N LEU A 297 -11.31 6.60 30.47
CA LEU A 297 -11.32 5.15 30.62
C LEU A 297 -12.68 4.73 31.18
N PRO A 298 -13.30 3.64 30.69
CA PRO A 298 -14.59 3.19 31.18
C PRO A 298 -14.49 2.95 32.69
N ARG A 299 -14.97 3.94 33.46
CA ARG A 299 -15.11 3.84 34.90
C ARG A 299 -16.28 2.90 35.11
N TYR A 300 -15.97 1.65 35.39
CA TYR A 300 -16.93 0.68 35.85
C TYR A 300 -17.43 1.14 37.23
N VAL A 301 -18.56 1.84 37.22
CA VAL A 301 -19.47 1.94 38.36
C VAL A 301 -20.83 1.48 37.88
#